data_AF-A0AAD5VF54-F1
#
_entry.id   AF-A0AAD5VF54-F1
#
_cell.length_a   1.000
_cell.length_b   1.000
_cell.length_c   1.000
_cell.angle_alpha   90.00
_cell.angle_beta   90.00
_cell.angle_gamma   90.00
#
_symmetry.space_group_name_H-M   'P 1'
#
loop_
_entity.id
_entity.type
_entity.pdbx_description
1 polymer ?
#
loop_
_entity_poly.entity_id
_entity_poly.type
_entity_poly.pdbx_seq_one_letter_code
_entity_poly.pdbx_strand_id
1 'polypeptide(L)'
;MPPKADINKAGWEQSDFPILCETCLGDNAFVRMSKQEYGRSCGTCARPFTVFRWNPGTGMRFKTTVICQTCAKIKNVCQTCLLDLEYGLPTQVRDTALALQNEAPTSEINREYYAQNMEGKLEGNKSLLDAGRASSAGKEMLKQLARTDPYYKRNRPHLCSFYAKGECKRGTECPYRHEMPVENELSKQNIQDRYHGRNDPVANKILSTHATNMGLPPPEDKTIMSLFLTTLPAAATEQSIRTRVVQSLPSIQPSQVKSIVHVAKSRCAFVNFTDRETAEKAAQAWASGFEVEGETVGVKWGRSRAAAGKGKARRFSVSFEYVHFKWFKSLTIHGRLAARQTRPKKEAKDAARRRGSQH
;
A
#
# COMPACT_ATOMS: atom_id res chain seq x y z
N MET A 1 40.97 24.00 10.24
CA MET A 1 39.96 22.94 10.42
C MET A 1 39.00 23.39 11.51
N PRO A 2 37.68 23.33 11.34
CA PRO A 2 36.76 23.49 12.46
C PRO A 2 37.00 22.39 13.49
N PRO A 3 36.77 22.63 14.79
CA PRO A 3 37.02 21.63 15.81
C PRO A 3 36.15 20.39 15.59
N LYS A 4 36.72 19.21 15.81
CA LYS A 4 35.96 17.96 15.88
C LYS A 4 35.03 18.06 17.09
N ALA A 5 33.79 18.46 16.84
CA ALA A 5 32.78 18.55 17.88
C ALA A 5 32.58 17.17 18.53
N ASP A 6 32.43 17.13 19.86
CA ASP A 6 32.40 15.89 20.63
C ASP A 6 31.42 14.88 20.04
N ILE A 7 31.89 13.66 19.73
CA ILE A 7 31.09 12.61 19.07
C ILE A 7 29.75 12.35 19.79
N ASN A 8 29.73 12.53 21.12
CA ASN A 8 28.56 12.31 21.97
C ASN A 8 27.64 13.54 22.15
N LYS A 9 28.05 14.72 21.67
CA LYS A 9 27.36 16.02 21.90
C LYS A 9 27.08 16.81 20.61
N ALA A 10 27.81 16.53 19.53
CA ALA A 10 27.69 17.16 18.22
C ALA A 10 26.44 16.72 17.41
N GLY A 11 25.81 15.60 17.79
CA GLY A 11 24.68 15.01 17.06
C GLY A 11 23.30 15.35 17.63
N TRP A 12 23.16 16.44 18.37
CA TRP A 12 21.89 16.83 19.00
C TRP A 12 21.13 17.79 18.08
N GLU A 13 19.96 17.35 17.59
CA GLU A 13 19.23 18.03 16.52
C GLU A 13 18.51 19.29 17.02
N GLN A 14 18.98 20.46 16.58
CA GLN A 14 18.25 21.72 16.70
C GLN A 14 17.50 22.00 15.39
N SER A 15 16.18 21.95 15.46
CA SER A 15 15.27 22.28 14.36
C SER A 15 14.22 23.30 14.83
N ASP A 16 13.87 24.27 13.99
CA ASP A 16 12.93 25.35 14.33
C ASP A 16 11.49 25.09 13.89
N PHE A 17 11.28 24.23 12.90
CA PHE A 17 9.96 23.86 12.41
C PHE A 17 9.82 22.34 12.18
N PRO A 18 8.72 21.70 12.62
CA PRO A 18 8.50 20.28 12.46
C PRO A 18 8.07 19.89 11.03
N ILE A 19 8.44 18.69 10.59
CA ILE A 19 7.99 18.11 9.33
C ILE A 19 6.68 17.34 9.57
N LEU A 20 5.57 17.89 9.11
CA LEU A 20 4.21 17.41 9.37
C LEU A 20 3.37 17.34 8.09
N CYS A 21 2.39 16.45 8.07
CA CYS A 21 1.33 16.45 7.06
C CYS A 21 0.09 17.23 7.55
N GLU A 22 -0.71 17.71 6.61
CA GLU A 22 -1.92 18.52 6.84
C GLU A 22 -2.88 17.87 7.85
N THR A 23 -3.17 16.57 7.68
CA THR A 23 -4.01 15.80 8.60
C THR A 23 -3.52 15.83 10.05
N CYS A 24 -2.22 16.03 10.26
CA CYS A 24 -1.61 16.13 11.58
C CYS A 24 -1.52 17.54 12.12
N LEU A 25 -1.37 18.53 11.24
CA LEU A 25 -1.33 19.93 11.62
C LEU A 25 -2.71 20.39 12.12
N GLY A 26 -3.77 20.13 11.35
CA GLY A 26 -5.15 20.51 11.68
C GLY A 26 -5.97 20.91 10.45
N ASP A 27 -7.18 21.38 10.71
CA ASP A 27 -8.03 22.13 9.76
C ASP A 27 -7.85 23.65 9.92
N ASN A 28 -7.42 24.11 11.10
CA ASN A 28 -7.19 25.52 11.39
C ASN A 28 -5.86 26.03 10.80
N ALA A 29 -5.91 27.11 10.01
CA ALA A 29 -4.75 27.80 9.46
C ALA A 29 -3.85 28.46 10.53
N PHE A 30 -4.39 28.83 11.68
CA PHE A 30 -3.67 29.51 12.76
C PHE A 30 -3.37 28.55 13.92
N VAL A 31 -2.25 27.83 13.81
CA VAL A 31 -1.81 26.85 14.82
C VAL A 31 -0.87 27.49 15.84
N ARG A 32 -1.19 27.31 17.14
CA ARG A 32 -0.27 27.62 18.25
C ARG A 32 0.49 26.36 18.65
N MET A 33 1.82 26.45 18.65
CA MET A 33 2.72 25.36 19.03
C MET A 33 3.75 25.80 20.07
N SER A 34 4.15 24.89 20.95
CA SER A 34 5.29 25.06 21.86
C SER A 34 6.49 24.24 21.38
N LYS A 35 7.65 24.88 21.25
CA LYS A 35 8.97 24.26 21.01
C LYS A 35 9.59 23.88 22.35
N GLN A 36 10.04 22.64 22.52
CA GLN A 36 10.84 22.20 23.67
C GLN A 36 12.09 21.48 23.15
N GLU A 37 13.24 22.12 23.30
CA GLU A 37 14.52 21.56 22.87
C GLU A 37 14.88 20.34 23.71
N TYR A 38 15.34 19.27 23.06
CA TYR A 38 15.74 17.99 23.67
C TYR A 38 14.70 17.34 24.61
N GLY A 39 13.41 17.66 24.45
CA GLY A 39 12.35 17.23 25.37
C GLY A 39 12.03 15.72 25.35
N ARG A 40 12.51 14.95 24.36
CA ARG A 40 12.28 13.50 24.25
C ARG A 40 13.33 12.83 23.36
N SER A 41 13.56 11.53 23.58
CA SER A 41 14.27 10.63 22.67
C SER A 41 13.42 10.23 21.44
N CYS A 42 14.07 10.13 20.28
CA CYS A 42 13.43 9.74 19.02
C CYS A 42 12.95 8.27 19.06
N GLY A 43 11.68 8.03 18.74
CA GLY A 43 11.05 6.70 18.80
C GLY A 43 11.67 5.61 17.91
N THR A 44 12.51 5.99 16.94
CA THR A 44 13.23 5.05 16.06
C THR A 44 14.75 5.11 16.23
N CYS A 45 15.30 6.24 16.66
CA CYS A 45 16.73 6.54 16.55
C CYS A 45 17.37 6.85 17.91
N ALA A 46 16.60 6.78 19.01
CA ALA A 46 16.96 7.02 20.42
C ALA A 46 17.58 8.41 20.78
N ARG A 47 18.23 9.08 19.84
CA ARG A 47 18.79 10.44 19.96
C ARG A 47 17.75 11.44 20.50
N PRO A 48 18.12 12.33 21.45
CA PRO A 48 17.26 13.42 21.89
C PRO A 48 17.02 14.41 20.74
N PHE A 49 15.83 14.98 20.67
CA PHE A 49 15.45 15.92 19.61
C PHE A 49 14.46 16.98 20.10
N THR A 50 14.29 18.04 19.32
CA THR A 50 13.32 19.11 19.63
C THR A 50 11.87 18.63 19.45
N VAL A 51 11.12 18.68 20.54
CA VAL A 51 9.71 18.28 20.58
C VAL A 51 8.83 19.49 20.31
N PHE A 52 7.96 19.38 19.32
CA PHE A 52 6.92 20.35 19.04
C PHE A 52 5.59 19.80 19.53
N ARG A 53 4.80 20.63 20.24
CA ARG A 53 3.46 20.27 20.74
C ARG A 53 2.43 21.32 20.34
N TRP A 54 1.33 20.89 19.74
CA TRP A 54 0.23 21.77 19.28
C TRP A 54 -1.13 21.09 19.48
N ASN A 55 -2.20 21.86 19.38
CA ASN A 55 -3.56 21.32 19.28
C ASN A 55 -4.07 21.44 17.83
N PRO A 56 -4.41 20.34 17.13
CA PRO A 56 -4.89 20.40 15.76
C PRO A 56 -6.29 21.00 15.56
N GLY A 57 -7.13 21.09 16.61
CA GLY A 57 -8.50 21.59 16.48
C GLY A 57 -9.32 21.51 17.78
N THR A 58 -10.55 21.98 17.75
CA THR A 58 -11.48 21.89 18.89
C THR A 58 -11.87 20.42 19.14
N GLY A 59 -11.85 19.99 20.41
CA GLY A 59 -12.11 18.60 20.80
C GLY A 59 -11.06 17.56 20.36
N MET A 60 -9.93 18.00 19.78
CA MET A 60 -8.82 17.12 19.41
C MET A 60 -7.82 16.95 20.57
N ARG A 61 -6.99 15.90 20.53
CA ARG A 61 -5.85 15.79 21.46
C ARG A 61 -4.68 16.63 20.99
N PHE A 62 -3.95 17.19 21.96
CA PHE A 62 -2.61 17.70 21.71
C PHE A 62 -1.74 16.63 21.05
N LYS A 63 -1.11 17.00 19.94
CA LYS A 63 -0.12 16.17 19.26
C LYS A 63 1.28 16.63 19.64
N THR A 64 2.21 15.69 19.60
CA THR A 64 3.64 15.88 19.84
C THR A 64 4.44 15.14 18.78
N THR A 65 5.54 15.72 18.28
CA THR A 65 6.50 14.97 17.45
C THR A 65 7.02 13.72 18.18
N VAL A 66 7.25 12.64 17.42
CA VAL A 66 7.62 11.29 17.93
C VAL A 66 9.00 10.87 17.43
N ILE A 67 9.39 11.34 16.25
CA ILE A 67 10.72 11.11 15.66
C ILE A 67 11.41 12.45 15.36
N CYS A 68 12.73 12.41 15.35
CA CYS A 68 13.58 13.54 14.97
C CYS A 68 13.45 13.88 13.47
N GLN A 69 13.82 15.11 13.08
CA GLN A 69 13.76 15.59 11.71
C GLN A 69 14.70 14.80 10.78
N THR A 70 15.87 14.36 11.25
CA THR A 70 16.80 13.54 10.44
C THR A 70 16.18 12.20 10.05
N CYS A 71 15.53 11.49 11.00
CA CYS A 71 14.83 10.24 10.69
C CYS A 71 13.52 10.49 9.89
N ALA A 72 12.88 11.67 10.00
CA ALA A 72 11.80 12.06 9.09
C ALA A 72 12.28 12.34 7.64
N LYS A 73 13.41 13.02 7.47
CA LYS A 73 14.03 13.36 6.17
C LYS A 73 14.48 12.12 5.40
N ILE A 74 15.22 11.20 6.04
CA ILE A 74 15.72 9.95 5.42
C ILE A 74 14.58 9.12 4.79
N LYS A 75 13.41 9.11 5.44
CA LYS A 75 12.25 8.31 5.03
C LYS A 75 11.12 9.11 4.38
N ASN A 76 11.23 10.44 4.23
CA ASN A 76 10.14 11.34 3.81
C ASN A 76 8.81 11.07 4.53
N VAL A 77 8.83 11.10 5.87
CA VAL A 77 7.64 10.82 6.70
C VAL A 77 7.30 11.96 7.66
N CYS A 78 6.02 12.13 7.95
CA CYS A 78 5.54 13.05 8.98
C CYS A 78 5.99 12.60 10.38
N GLN A 79 6.58 13.52 11.15
CA GLN A 79 7.17 13.28 12.47
C GLN A 79 6.20 12.76 13.55
N THR A 80 4.89 12.77 13.28
CA THR A 80 3.85 12.32 14.24
C THR A 80 3.09 11.07 13.82
N CYS A 81 2.74 10.94 12.54
CA CYS A 81 1.92 9.81 12.08
C CYS A 81 2.73 8.70 11.43
N LEU A 82 4.01 8.94 11.09
CA LEU A 82 4.90 8.00 10.40
C LEU A 82 4.36 7.55 9.03
N LEU A 83 3.45 8.35 8.45
CA LEU A 83 3.02 8.20 7.07
C LEU A 83 3.92 9.03 6.17
N ASP A 84 4.01 8.61 4.92
CA ASP A 84 4.60 9.37 3.83
C ASP A 84 3.94 10.75 3.66
N LEU A 85 4.72 11.75 3.23
CA LEU A 85 4.28 13.13 3.08
C LEU A 85 3.57 13.42 1.74
N GLU A 86 3.80 12.61 0.71
CA GLU A 86 3.26 12.81 -0.64
C GLU A 86 1.92 12.09 -0.84
N TYR A 87 1.83 10.82 -0.43
CA TYR A 87 0.66 9.96 -0.62
C TYR A 87 -0.16 9.70 0.66
N GLY A 88 0.37 10.05 1.84
CA GLY A 88 -0.29 9.80 3.13
C GLY A 88 -0.41 8.30 3.50
N LEU A 89 0.37 7.43 2.85
CA LEU A 89 0.35 5.97 3.02
C LEU A 89 1.40 5.49 4.03
N PRO A 90 1.27 4.28 4.60
CA PRO A 90 2.32 3.66 5.41
C PRO A 90 3.59 3.43 4.59
N THR A 91 4.76 3.55 5.24
CA THR A 91 6.08 3.36 4.62
C THR A 91 6.19 2.03 3.88
N GLN A 92 5.69 0.93 4.48
CA GLN A 92 5.70 -0.39 3.85
C GLN A 92 5.00 -0.38 2.47
N VAL A 93 3.81 0.24 2.35
CA VAL A 93 3.04 0.28 1.09
C VAL A 93 3.82 1.03 0.00
N ARG A 94 4.37 2.21 0.37
CA ARG A 94 5.19 3.03 -0.53
C ARG A 94 6.47 2.31 -0.95
N ASP A 95 7.22 1.80 0.02
CA ASP A 95 8.50 1.14 -0.21
C ASP A 95 8.31 -0.14 -1.05
N THR A 96 7.18 -0.87 -0.90
CA THR A 96 6.81 -2.00 -1.80
C THR A 96 6.45 -1.55 -3.22
N ALA A 97 5.67 -0.48 -3.39
CA ALA A 97 5.22 -0.05 -4.72
C ALA A 97 6.34 0.60 -5.54
N LEU A 98 7.29 1.28 -4.88
CA LEU A 98 8.46 1.89 -5.53
C LEU A 98 9.67 0.95 -5.60
N ALA A 99 9.56 -0.29 -5.07
CA ALA A 99 10.66 -1.25 -4.92
C ALA A 99 11.93 -0.65 -4.28
N LEU A 100 11.76 0.27 -3.32
CA LEU A 100 12.87 0.96 -2.68
C LEU A 100 13.63 0.02 -1.74
N GLN A 101 14.92 -0.16 -2.01
CA GLN A 101 15.79 -0.94 -1.14
C GLN A 101 16.07 -0.15 0.15
N ASN A 102 15.60 -0.69 1.26
CA ASN A 102 15.82 -0.10 2.59
C ASN A 102 17.20 -0.50 3.12
N GLU A 103 18.24 0.19 2.65
CA GLU A 103 19.64 0.03 3.11
C GLU A 103 19.88 0.45 4.57
N ALA A 104 18.87 1.03 5.24
CA ALA A 104 18.99 1.51 6.62
C ALA A 104 19.35 0.36 7.59
N PRO A 105 20.55 0.36 8.20
CA PRO A 105 20.98 -0.72 9.07
C PRO A 105 20.15 -0.79 10.36
N THR A 106 19.89 -2.01 10.83
CA THR A 106 19.01 -2.25 11.98
C THR A 106 19.73 -2.09 13.33
N SER A 107 20.98 -2.54 13.44
CA SER A 107 21.80 -2.45 14.64
C SER A 107 22.08 -1.01 15.05
N GLU A 108 22.01 -0.74 16.36
CA GLU A 108 22.09 0.58 16.97
C GLU A 108 23.33 1.38 16.52
N ILE A 109 24.54 0.82 16.69
CA ILE A 109 25.81 1.45 16.31
C ILE A 109 25.88 1.81 14.82
N ASN A 110 25.54 0.87 13.94
CA ASN A 110 25.57 1.12 12.49
C ASN A 110 24.48 2.11 12.06
N ARG A 111 23.34 2.16 12.78
CA ARG A 111 22.27 3.13 12.53
C ARG A 111 22.71 4.55 12.89
N GLU A 112 23.42 4.74 13.98
CA GLU A 112 23.95 6.05 14.38
C GLU A 112 24.97 6.56 13.37
N TYR A 113 25.93 5.72 12.97
CA TYR A 113 26.90 6.04 11.93
C TYR A 113 26.24 6.34 10.58
N TYR A 114 25.27 5.53 10.16
CA TYR A 114 24.49 5.77 8.94
C TYR A 114 23.69 7.08 9.03
N ALA A 115 23.04 7.35 10.16
CA ALA A 115 22.28 8.57 10.37
C ALA A 115 23.16 9.82 10.31
N GLN A 116 24.34 9.82 10.94
CA GLN A 116 25.30 10.94 10.86
C GLN A 116 25.85 11.13 9.42
N ASN A 117 26.19 10.05 8.72
CA ASN A 117 26.66 10.12 7.33
C ASN A 117 25.57 10.63 6.39
N MET A 118 24.31 10.24 6.61
CA MET A 118 23.16 10.74 5.86
C MET A 118 22.83 12.19 6.21
N GLU A 119 22.96 12.60 7.48
CA GLU A 119 22.77 13.97 7.96
C GLU A 119 23.75 14.93 7.24
N GLY A 120 25.05 14.61 7.23
CA GLY A 120 26.06 15.39 6.48
C GLY A 120 25.90 15.36 4.95
N LYS A 121 25.20 14.38 4.38
CA LYS A 121 24.84 14.35 2.95
C LYS A 121 23.57 15.14 2.64
N LEU A 122 22.63 15.22 3.58
CA LEU A 122 21.33 15.87 3.43
C LEU A 122 21.38 17.39 3.61
N GLU A 123 22.41 17.94 4.27
CA GLU A 123 22.66 19.40 4.30
C GLU A 123 22.88 19.98 2.89
N GLY A 124 23.28 19.17 1.91
CA GLY A 124 23.39 19.55 0.49
C GLY A 124 22.04 19.79 -0.23
N ASN A 125 20.94 19.90 0.51
CA ASN A 125 19.59 20.28 0.05
C ASN A 125 18.97 19.39 -1.06
N LYS A 126 19.54 18.21 -1.31
CA LYS A 126 18.94 17.17 -2.16
C LYS A 126 18.21 16.16 -1.28
N SER A 127 16.88 16.19 -1.32
CA SER A 127 16.06 15.11 -0.79
C SER A 127 16.43 13.81 -1.50
N LEU A 128 16.78 12.77 -0.73
CA LEU A 128 17.31 11.50 -1.25
C LEU A 128 16.38 10.83 -2.27
N LEU A 129 15.08 11.11 -2.20
CA LEU A 129 14.06 10.51 -3.06
C LEU A 129 14.09 10.99 -4.51
N ASP A 130 14.68 12.14 -4.82
CA ASP A 130 14.71 12.70 -6.18
C ASP A 130 15.77 12.04 -7.09
N ALA A 131 16.67 11.23 -6.50
CA ALA A 131 17.70 10.50 -7.25
C ALA A 131 17.20 9.14 -7.82
N GLY A 132 16.03 8.66 -7.40
CA GLY A 132 15.49 7.37 -7.79
C GLY A 132 14.62 7.45 -9.04
N ARG A 133 15.03 6.76 -10.12
CA ARG A 133 14.21 6.48 -11.31
C ARG A 133 13.11 5.45 -10.96
N ALA A 134 12.23 5.82 -10.04
CA ALA A 134 11.18 4.95 -9.52
C ALA A 134 10.13 4.69 -10.61
N SER A 135 9.64 3.44 -10.65
CA SER A 135 8.68 2.95 -11.64
C SER A 135 7.45 3.87 -11.74
N SER A 136 7.06 4.22 -12.97
CA SER A 136 5.84 4.98 -13.24
C SER A 136 4.59 4.19 -12.82
N ALA A 137 4.59 2.86 -12.96
CA ALA A 137 3.50 2.01 -12.49
C ALA A 137 3.35 2.07 -10.95
N GLY A 138 4.48 2.09 -10.23
CA GLY A 138 4.50 2.22 -8.77
C GLY A 138 3.89 3.54 -8.26
N LYS A 139 4.17 4.66 -8.93
CA LYS A 139 3.59 5.98 -8.58
C LYS A 139 2.09 6.02 -8.83
N GLU A 140 1.61 5.44 -9.92
CA GLU A 140 0.18 5.38 -10.24
C GLU A 140 -0.60 4.51 -9.23
N MET A 141 -0.06 3.35 -8.83
CA MET A 141 -0.61 2.54 -7.74
C MET A 141 -0.73 3.34 -6.43
N LEU A 142 0.30 4.08 -6.04
CA LEU A 142 0.27 4.88 -4.82
C LEU A 142 -0.74 6.03 -4.90
N LYS A 143 -0.91 6.64 -6.06
CA LYS A 143 -1.92 7.68 -6.29
C LYS A 143 -3.35 7.13 -6.20
N GLN A 144 -3.60 5.91 -6.67
CA GLN A 144 -4.90 5.25 -6.55
C GLN A 144 -5.23 4.79 -5.11
N LEU A 145 -4.20 4.47 -4.32
CA LEU A 145 -4.33 4.12 -2.90
C LEU A 145 -4.33 5.32 -1.95
N ALA A 146 -3.80 6.46 -2.39
CA ALA A 146 -3.78 7.70 -1.62
C ALA A 146 -5.21 8.18 -1.33
N ARG A 147 -5.41 8.75 -0.14
CA ARG A 147 -6.70 9.34 0.24
C ARG A 147 -6.74 10.78 -0.21
N THR A 148 -7.80 11.15 -0.93
CA THR A 148 -8.12 12.55 -1.25
C THR A 148 -8.41 13.37 0.01
N ASP A 149 -9.16 12.80 0.96
CA ASP A 149 -9.69 13.55 2.10
C ASP A 149 -8.95 13.30 3.43
N PRO A 150 -8.65 14.37 4.19
CA PRO A 150 -7.89 14.32 5.43
C PRO A 150 -8.61 13.53 6.54
N TYR A 151 -7.95 12.50 7.07
CA TYR A 151 -8.54 11.61 8.08
C TYR A 151 -8.41 12.14 9.52
N TYR A 152 -9.13 13.22 9.84
CA TYR A 152 -9.10 13.88 11.16
C TYR A 152 -9.51 12.98 12.34
N LYS A 153 -10.15 11.81 12.11
CA LYS A 153 -10.43 10.85 13.20
C LYS A 153 -9.16 10.38 13.93
N ARG A 154 -7.96 10.49 13.33
CA ARG A 154 -6.64 10.24 13.96
C ARG A 154 -6.28 11.27 15.06
N ASN A 155 -6.89 12.45 15.02
CA ASN A 155 -6.62 13.59 15.91
C ASN A 155 -7.49 13.55 17.16
N ARG A 156 -8.46 12.63 17.22
CA ARG A 156 -9.32 12.41 18.38
C ARG A 156 -8.50 11.99 19.62
N PRO A 157 -9.00 12.30 20.83
CA PRO A 157 -8.46 11.77 22.07
C PRO A 157 -8.42 10.25 22.13
N HIS A 158 -7.55 9.73 22.98
CA HIS A 158 -7.54 8.32 23.35
C HIS A 158 -8.83 7.96 24.10
N LEU A 159 -9.14 6.66 24.14
CA LEU A 159 -10.24 6.12 24.93
C LEU A 159 -9.93 6.27 26.42
N CYS A 160 -10.96 6.54 27.22
CA CYS A 160 -10.81 6.64 28.67
C CYS A 160 -10.67 5.24 29.28
N SER A 161 -9.51 4.92 29.84
CA SER A 161 -9.25 3.66 30.54
C SER A 161 -10.19 3.44 31.73
N PHE A 162 -10.53 4.50 32.46
CA PHE A 162 -11.49 4.45 33.57
C PHE A 162 -12.93 4.21 33.09
N TYR A 163 -13.31 4.71 31.91
CA TYR A 163 -14.63 4.43 31.34
C TYR A 163 -14.75 2.98 30.87
N ALA A 164 -13.69 2.44 30.26
CA ALA A 164 -13.63 1.01 29.90
C ALA A 164 -13.74 0.07 31.13
N LYS A 165 -13.41 0.56 32.33
CA LYS A 165 -13.61 -0.13 33.62
C LYS A 165 -14.95 0.17 34.32
N GLY A 166 -15.75 1.12 33.82
CA GLY A 166 -16.98 1.59 34.47
C GLY A 166 -16.77 2.60 35.62
N GLU A 167 -15.54 3.03 35.91
CA GLU A 167 -15.18 3.85 37.08
C GLU A 167 -15.00 5.35 36.76
N CYS A 168 -15.40 5.82 35.56
CA CYS A 168 -15.15 7.19 35.15
C CYS A 168 -16.07 8.22 35.84
N LYS A 169 -15.60 8.75 36.97
CA LYS A 169 -16.29 9.81 37.75
C LYS A 169 -16.38 11.17 37.04
N ARG A 170 -15.74 11.35 35.87
CA ARG A 170 -15.67 12.63 35.13
C ARG A 170 -16.84 12.89 34.19
N GLY A 171 -17.72 11.91 33.97
CA GLY A 171 -18.93 12.06 33.15
C GLY A 171 -18.65 12.69 31.77
N THR A 172 -19.44 13.69 31.41
CA THR A 172 -19.33 14.44 30.14
C THR A 172 -18.16 15.41 30.08
N GLU A 173 -17.52 15.73 31.20
CA GLU A 173 -16.35 16.61 31.27
C GLU A 173 -15.03 15.87 30.95
N CYS A 174 -15.08 14.56 30.73
CA CYS A 174 -13.91 13.75 30.42
C CYS A 174 -13.32 14.12 29.04
N PRO A 175 -12.05 14.59 28.93
CA PRO A 175 -11.42 14.90 27.65
C PRO A 175 -11.05 13.64 26.84
N TYR A 176 -11.19 12.45 27.43
CA TYR A 176 -10.96 11.16 26.79
C TYR A 176 -12.28 10.56 26.31
N ARG A 177 -12.25 9.82 25.20
CA ARG A 177 -13.48 9.30 24.59
C ARG A 177 -14.08 8.15 25.40
N HIS A 178 -15.39 8.23 25.58
CA HIS A 178 -16.22 7.21 26.23
C HIS A 178 -16.79 6.24 25.19
N GLU A 179 -15.89 5.46 24.58
CA GLU A 179 -16.20 4.40 23.61
C GLU A 179 -15.41 3.15 24.00
N MET A 180 -15.94 1.96 23.72
CA MET A 180 -15.24 0.71 24.01
C MET A 180 -14.05 0.50 23.05
N PRO A 181 -12.88 0.03 23.55
CA PRO A 181 -11.77 -0.38 22.68
C PRO A 181 -12.19 -1.50 21.74
N VAL A 182 -11.83 -1.37 20.46
CA VAL A 182 -11.97 -2.46 19.49
C VAL A 182 -10.67 -3.26 19.48
N GLU A 183 -10.72 -4.48 20.00
CA GLU A 183 -9.60 -5.43 19.93
C GLU A 183 -9.65 -6.18 18.59
N ASN A 184 -8.66 -5.91 17.73
CA ASN A 184 -8.44 -6.54 16.43
C ASN A 184 -6.94 -6.81 16.28
N GLU A 185 -6.56 -7.62 15.29
CA GLU A 185 -5.16 -7.77 14.81
C GLU A 185 -4.50 -6.43 14.43
N LEU A 186 -5.29 -5.39 14.17
CA LEU A 186 -4.85 -4.03 13.86
C LEU A 186 -4.50 -3.19 15.11
N SER A 187 -4.81 -3.65 16.32
CA SER A 187 -4.75 -2.85 17.55
C SER A 187 -3.35 -2.82 18.19
N LYS A 188 -2.48 -3.80 17.90
CA LYS A 188 -1.08 -3.83 18.33
C LYS A 188 -0.18 -3.30 17.22
N GLN A 189 0.33 -2.08 17.38
CA GLN A 189 1.19 -1.41 16.38
C GLN A 189 2.45 -0.84 17.04
N ASN A 190 3.62 -1.41 16.72
CA ASN A 190 4.91 -0.90 17.16
C ASN A 190 5.35 0.30 16.28
N ILE A 191 5.95 1.31 16.91
CA ILE A 191 6.48 2.51 16.24
C ILE A 191 7.64 2.16 15.29
N GLN A 192 8.54 1.26 15.72
CA GLN A 192 9.71 0.90 14.93
C GLN A 192 9.33 0.10 13.67
N ASP A 193 8.44 -0.88 13.81
CA ASP A 193 7.94 -1.70 12.71
C ASP A 193 7.22 -0.86 11.64
N ARG A 194 6.39 0.10 12.09
CA ARG A 194 5.72 1.07 11.20
C ARG A 194 6.68 2.06 10.54
N TYR A 195 7.82 2.38 11.15
CA TYR A 195 8.83 3.24 10.52
C TYR A 195 9.67 2.48 9.49
N HIS A 196 10.11 1.26 9.83
CA HIS A 196 10.95 0.42 8.97
C HIS A 196 10.17 -0.32 7.88
N GLY A 197 8.84 -0.31 7.94
CA GLY A 197 7.95 -0.95 6.96
C GLY A 197 7.94 -2.48 7.10
N ARG A 198 8.04 -3.00 8.33
CA ARG A 198 8.05 -4.44 8.61
C ARG A 198 6.74 -4.83 9.27
N ASN A 199 6.03 -5.81 8.70
CA ASN A 199 4.84 -6.43 9.28
C ASN A 199 3.79 -5.42 9.82
N ASP A 200 3.58 -4.26 9.17
CA ASP A 200 2.52 -3.33 9.57
C ASP A 200 1.15 -3.94 9.17
N PRO A 201 0.26 -4.28 10.12
CA PRO A 201 -1.03 -4.89 9.80
C PRO A 201 -1.93 -3.96 8.98
N VAL A 202 -1.74 -2.63 9.08
CA VAL A 202 -2.46 -1.65 8.26
C VAL A 202 -1.97 -1.71 6.82
N ALA A 203 -0.65 -1.80 6.61
CA ALA A 203 -0.06 -1.91 5.27
C ALA A 203 -0.47 -3.23 4.59
N ASN A 204 -0.38 -4.36 5.31
CA ASN A 204 -0.80 -5.67 4.82
C ASN A 204 -2.28 -5.65 4.38
N LYS A 205 -3.17 -5.00 5.14
CA LYS A 205 -4.59 -4.86 4.76
C LYS A 205 -4.81 -4.00 3.52
N ILE A 206 -4.06 -2.91 3.36
CA ILE A 206 -4.13 -2.05 2.16
C ILE A 206 -3.67 -2.84 0.93
N LEU A 207 -2.51 -3.50 1.03
CA LEU A 207 -1.92 -4.29 -0.04
C LEU A 207 -2.77 -5.50 -0.44
N SER A 208 -3.35 -6.23 0.52
CA SER A 208 -4.24 -7.37 0.23
C SER A 208 -5.56 -6.92 -0.42
N THR A 209 -6.10 -5.77 -0.01
CA THR A 209 -7.30 -5.18 -0.63
C THR A 209 -7.00 -4.75 -2.07
N HIS A 210 -5.85 -4.11 -2.30
CA HIS A 210 -5.39 -3.74 -3.64
C HIS A 210 -5.20 -4.96 -4.55
N ALA A 211 -4.51 -6.00 -4.08
CA ALA A 211 -4.32 -7.24 -4.83
C ALA A 211 -5.65 -7.91 -5.22
N THR A 212 -6.62 -7.92 -4.30
CA THR A 212 -7.97 -8.44 -4.58
C THR A 212 -8.68 -7.62 -5.66
N ASN A 213 -8.62 -6.29 -5.59
CA ASN A 213 -9.21 -5.39 -6.58
C ASN A 213 -8.57 -5.54 -7.97
N MET A 214 -7.26 -5.82 -8.03
CA MET A 214 -6.52 -6.09 -9.28
C MET A 214 -6.71 -7.52 -9.81
N GLY A 215 -7.61 -8.33 -9.22
CA GLY A 215 -7.91 -9.68 -9.69
C GLY A 215 -6.90 -10.75 -9.25
N LEU A 216 -6.14 -10.49 -8.19
CA LEU A 216 -5.21 -11.41 -7.53
C LEU A 216 -5.68 -11.77 -6.10
N PRO A 217 -6.89 -12.33 -5.91
CA PRO A 217 -7.29 -12.85 -4.60
C PRO A 217 -6.36 -13.99 -4.17
N PRO A 218 -6.09 -14.19 -2.87
CA PRO A 218 -5.26 -15.29 -2.39
C PRO A 218 -5.89 -16.66 -2.77
N PRO A 219 -5.09 -17.68 -3.15
CA PRO A 219 -5.64 -18.98 -3.56
C PRO A 219 -6.39 -19.68 -2.42
N GLU A 220 -7.53 -20.27 -2.78
CA GLU A 220 -8.29 -21.19 -1.91
C GLU A 220 -7.44 -22.43 -1.59
N ASP A 221 -6.83 -23.02 -2.63
CA ASP A 221 -5.90 -24.14 -2.50
C ASP A 221 -4.59 -23.72 -1.81
N LYS A 222 -4.41 -24.18 -0.56
CA LYS A 222 -3.23 -23.84 0.26
C LYS A 222 -1.90 -24.36 -0.29
N THR A 223 -1.92 -25.25 -1.29
CA THR A 223 -0.76 -25.80 -1.99
C THR A 223 -0.30 -24.94 -3.17
N ILE A 224 -1.09 -23.94 -3.60
CA ILE A 224 -0.70 -23.04 -4.68
C ILE A 224 0.21 -21.95 -4.13
N MET A 225 1.50 -22.10 -4.44
CA MET A 225 2.59 -21.25 -3.94
C MET A 225 3.41 -20.72 -5.13
N SER A 226 2.77 -20.64 -6.30
CA SER A 226 3.38 -20.31 -7.57
C SER A 226 2.70 -19.11 -8.20
N LEU A 227 3.52 -18.17 -8.71
CA LEU A 227 3.06 -17.03 -9.49
C LEU A 227 3.42 -17.24 -10.96
N PHE A 228 2.44 -16.97 -11.81
CA PHE A 228 2.52 -17.08 -13.26
C PHE A 228 2.69 -15.68 -13.87
N LEU A 229 3.83 -15.48 -14.51
CA LEU A 229 4.15 -14.27 -15.26
C LEU A 229 3.74 -14.44 -16.72
N THR A 230 2.79 -13.63 -17.18
CA THR A 230 2.35 -13.52 -18.58
C THR A 230 2.98 -12.33 -19.27
N THR A 231 3.14 -12.41 -20.60
CA THR A 231 3.66 -11.33 -21.46
C THR A 231 5.06 -10.87 -21.09
N LEU A 232 6.03 -11.80 -21.06
CA LEU A 232 7.44 -11.47 -20.95
C LEU A 232 8.02 -10.96 -22.29
N PRO A 233 8.98 -10.01 -22.27
CA PRO A 233 9.68 -9.58 -23.48
C PRO A 233 10.48 -10.73 -24.10
N ALA A 234 10.68 -10.70 -25.41
CA ALA A 234 11.38 -11.76 -26.14
C ALA A 234 12.90 -11.85 -25.82
N ALA A 235 13.46 -10.79 -25.24
CA ALA A 235 14.85 -10.75 -24.76
C ALA A 235 15.03 -11.32 -23.34
N ALA A 236 13.94 -11.57 -22.60
CA ALA A 236 14.01 -11.96 -21.20
C ALA A 236 14.73 -13.30 -21.01
N THR A 237 15.82 -13.27 -20.26
CA THR A 237 16.53 -14.47 -19.80
C THR A 237 16.07 -14.88 -18.40
N GLU A 238 16.22 -16.16 -18.04
CA GLU A 238 15.92 -16.63 -16.68
C GLU A 238 16.72 -15.85 -15.61
N GLN A 239 17.97 -15.50 -15.93
CA GLN A 239 18.86 -14.71 -15.07
C GLN A 239 18.34 -13.26 -14.88
N SER A 240 17.84 -12.62 -15.94
CA SER A 240 17.20 -11.30 -15.86
C SER A 240 15.96 -11.35 -14.96
N ILE A 241 15.08 -12.34 -15.18
CA ILE A 241 13.87 -12.55 -14.36
C ILE A 241 14.25 -12.79 -12.90
N ARG A 242 15.21 -13.68 -12.61
CA ARG A 242 15.69 -13.96 -11.25
C ARG A 242 16.23 -12.70 -10.57
N THR A 243 17.02 -11.90 -11.29
CA THR A 243 17.57 -10.64 -10.78
C THR A 243 16.46 -9.63 -10.48
N ARG A 244 15.46 -9.49 -11.35
CA ARG A 244 14.30 -8.61 -11.12
C ARG A 244 13.38 -9.08 -10.00
N VAL A 245 13.16 -10.39 -9.84
CA VAL A 245 12.39 -10.95 -8.72
C VAL A 245 13.06 -10.61 -7.39
N VAL A 246 14.38 -10.77 -7.29
CA VAL A 246 15.14 -10.42 -6.07
C VAL A 246 15.18 -8.89 -5.83
N GLN A 247 15.36 -8.08 -6.88
CA GLN A 247 15.39 -6.63 -6.75
C GLN A 247 14.04 -6.02 -6.35
N SER A 248 12.93 -6.53 -6.89
CA SER A 248 11.58 -6.02 -6.64
C SER A 248 11.00 -6.42 -5.28
N LEU A 249 11.56 -7.44 -4.64
CA LEU A 249 11.08 -7.96 -3.35
C LEU A 249 12.18 -7.86 -2.26
N PRO A 250 12.63 -6.65 -1.88
CA PRO A 250 13.69 -6.47 -0.88
C PRO A 250 13.33 -6.96 0.54
N SER A 251 12.06 -7.27 0.79
CA SER A 251 11.57 -7.88 2.03
C SER A 251 11.65 -9.41 2.07
N ILE A 252 11.97 -10.06 0.95
CA ILE A 252 11.97 -11.52 0.78
C ILE A 252 13.40 -12.00 0.52
N GLN A 253 13.83 -13.04 1.24
CA GLN A 253 15.18 -13.59 1.02
C GLN A 253 15.23 -14.45 -0.25
N PRO A 254 16.34 -14.45 -1.01
CA PRO A 254 16.50 -15.31 -2.19
C PRO A 254 16.34 -16.81 -1.90
N SER A 255 16.57 -17.24 -0.66
CA SER A 255 16.36 -18.60 -0.14
C SER A 255 14.89 -19.03 -0.18
N GLN A 256 13.94 -18.08 -0.13
CA GLN A 256 12.51 -18.39 -0.12
C GLN A 256 11.93 -18.64 -1.52
N VAL A 257 12.72 -18.40 -2.59
CA VAL A 257 12.36 -18.73 -3.98
C VAL A 257 12.86 -20.13 -4.31
N LYS A 258 11.95 -21.10 -4.40
CA LYS A 258 12.24 -22.52 -4.61
C LYS A 258 12.77 -22.81 -6.01
N SER A 259 12.15 -22.22 -7.03
CA SER A 259 12.55 -22.40 -8.44
C SER A 259 11.89 -21.35 -9.33
N ILE A 260 12.60 -20.87 -10.34
CA ILE A 260 12.02 -20.10 -11.46
C ILE A 260 12.08 -20.98 -12.69
N VAL A 261 10.96 -21.13 -13.40
CA VAL A 261 10.89 -21.90 -14.65
C VAL A 261 10.45 -20.96 -15.76
N HIS A 262 11.39 -20.55 -16.61
CA HIS A 262 11.12 -19.73 -17.78
C HIS A 262 10.81 -20.60 -19.02
N VAL A 263 9.74 -20.28 -19.75
CA VAL A 263 9.33 -20.97 -20.97
C VAL A 263 9.34 -19.98 -22.14
N ALA A 264 10.51 -19.83 -22.77
CA ALA A 264 10.74 -18.87 -23.85
C ALA A 264 9.72 -19.00 -25.01
N LYS A 265 9.34 -20.22 -25.39
CA LYS A 265 8.39 -20.48 -26.50
C LYS A 265 7.01 -19.85 -26.28
N SER A 266 6.57 -19.73 -25.03
CA SER A 266 5.26 -19.16 -24.65
C SER A 266 5.38 -17.82 -23.91
N ARG A 267 6.58 -17.22 -23.86
CA ARG A 267 6.87 -15.93 -23.20
C ARG A 267 6.27 -15.81 -21.80
N CYS A 268 6.43 -16.87 -21.01
CA CYS A 268 5.89 -16.95 -19.66
C CYS A 268 6.88 -17.58 -18.68
N ALA A 269 6.72 -17.27 -17.40
CA ALA A 269 7.53 -17.87 -16.35
C ALA A 269 6.67 -18.25 -15.13
N PHE A 270 7.13 -19.26 -14.40
CA PHE A 270 6.57 -19.68 -13.13
C PHE A 270 7.58 -19.43 -12.03
N VAL A 271 7.22 -18.62 -11.04
CA VAL A 271 8.02 -18.38 -9.82
C VAL A 271 7.39 -19.18 -8.69
N ASN A 272 8.08 -20.22 -8.22
CA ASN A 272 7.63 -21.06 -7.10
C ASN A 272 8.30 -20.61 -5.80
N PHE A 273 7.52 -20.36 -4.75
CA PHE A 273 7.99 -20.01 -3.42
C PHE A 273 8.01 -21.22 -2.48
N THR A 274 8.73 -21.08 -1.37
CA THR A 274 8.81 -22.05 -0.27
C THR A 274 7.67 -21.88 0.75
N ASP A 275 7.25 -20.64 1.01
CA ASP A 275 6.26 -20.28 2.03
C ASP A 275 5.03 -19.58 1.41
N ARG A 276 3.83 -19.83 1.97
CA ARG A 276 2.58 -19.23 1.47
C ARG A 276 2.57 -17.71 1.68
N GLU A 277 2.99 -17.25 2.85
CA GLU A 277 3.07 -15.82 3.16
C GLU A 277 3.97 -15.07 2.17
N THR A 278 5.08 -15.69 1.76
CA THR A 278 6.03 -15.12 0.80
C THR A 278 5.40 -15.00 -0.59
N ALA A 279 4.66 -16.02 -1.03
CA ALA A 279 3.90 -15.96 -2.28
C ALA A 279 2.79 -14.87 -2.24
N GLU A 280 2.07 -14.74 -1.13
CA GLU A 280 1.04 -13.69 -0.95
C GLU A 280 1.63 -12.29 -0.88
N LYS A 281 2.76 -12.09 -0.18
CA LYS A 281 3.51 -10.83 -0.15
C LYS A 281 4.05 -10.45 -1.54
N ALA A 282 4.53 -11.42 -2.32
CA ALA A 282 4.96 -11.21 -3.71
C ALA A 282 3.78 -10.83 -4.62
N ALA A 283 2.64 -11.54 -4.52
CA ALA A 283 1.43 -11.23 -5.28
C ALA A 283 0.88 -9.83 -4.96
N GLN A 284 0.96 -9.41 -3.69
CA GLN A 284 0.58 -8.08 -3.24
C GLN A 284 1.48 -6.98 -3.82
N ALA A 285 2.81 -7.20 -3.84
CA ALA A 285 3.77 -6.25 -4.40
C ALA A 285 3.65 -6.12 -5.93
N TRP A 286 3.36 -7.21 -6.64
CA TRP A 286 3.25 -7.23 -8.11
C TRP A 286 1.83 -6.99 -8.64
N ALA A 287 0.87 -6.63 -7.78
CA ALA A 287 -0.54 -6.48 -8.15
C ALA A 287 -0.81 -5.37 -9.19
N SER A 288 0.00 -4.31 -9.20
CA SER A 288 -0.05 -3.21 -10.18
C SER A 288 0.66 -3.53 -11.51
N GLY A 289 1.28 -4.70 -11.63
CA GLY A 289 2.17 -5.07 -12.74
C GLY A 289 3.63 -5.18 -12.30
N PHE A 290 4.36 -6.13 -12.89
CA PHE A 290 5.77 -6.38 -12.62
C PHE A 290 6.61 -5.90 -13.81
N GLU A 291 7.47 -4.89 -13.64
CA GLU A 291 8.26 -4.36 -14.76
C GLU A 291 9.53 -5.19 -15.01
N VAL A 292 9.63 -5.80 -16.19
CA VAL A 292 10.82 -6.53 -16.68
C VAL A 292 11.33 -5.83 -17.92
N GLU A 293 12.60 -5.40 -17.89
CA GLU A 293 13.29 -4.78 -19.04
C GLU A 293 12.59 -3.52 -19.63
N GLY A 294 11.62 -2.94 -18.91
CA GLY A 294 10.85 -1.77 -19.33
C GLY A 294 9.43 -2.08 -19.81
N GLU A 295 9.06 -3.36 -19.93
CA GLU A 295 7.69 -3.80 -20.23
C GLU A 295 6.96 -4.23 -18.95
N THR A 296 5.66 -3.93 -18.86
CA THR A 296 4.79 -4.35 -17.75
C THR A 296 4.28 -5.77 -17.96
N VAL A 297 4.71 -6.67 -17.08
CA VAL A 297 4.39 -8.11 -17.09
C VAL A 297 3.15 -8.34 -16.23
N GLY A 298 2.14 -9.01 -16.80
CA GLY A 298 0.94 -9.38 -16.06
C GLY A 298 1.21 -10.55 -15.11
N VAL A 299 0.79 -10.43 -13.85
CA VAL A 299 0.94 -11.50 -12.84
C VAL A 299 -0.41 -12.16 -12.57
N LYS A 300 -0.42 -13.49 -12.49
CA LYS A 300 -1.58 -14.32 -12.10
C LYS A 300 -1.14 -15.41 -11.14
N TRP A 301 -2.07 -15.95 -10.35
CA TRP A 301 -1.79 -17.16 -9.58
C TRP A 301 -1.59 -18.36 -10.51
N GLY A 302 -0.58 -19.17 -10.23
CA GLY A 302 -0.38 -20.44 -10.90
C GLY A 302 -1.53 -21.40 -10.60
N ARG A 303 -1.87 -22.29 -11.54
CA ARG A 303 -2.81 -23.38 -11.27
C ARG A 303 -2.02 -24.59 -10.75
N SER A 304 -2.63 -25.37 -9.86
CA SER A 304 -2.05 -26.65 -9.44
C SER A 304 -1.73 -27.49 -10.67
N ARG A 305 -0.51 -28.01 -10.76
CA ARG A 305 -0.15 -28.96 -11.81
C ARG A 305 -0.93 -30.24 -11.54
N ALA A 306 -2.01 -30.45 -12.30
CA ALA A 306 -2.72 -31.72 -12.31
C ALA A 306 -1.66 -32.82 -12.47
N ALA A 307 -1.61 -33.75 -11.51
CA ALA A 307 -0.63 -34.82 -11.53
C ALA A 307 -0.73 -35.53 -12.88
N ALA A 308 0.42 -35.80 -13.52
CA ALA A 308 0.48 -36.55 -14.76
C ALA A 308 0.14 -38.03 -14.47
N GLY A 309 -1.14 -38.29 -14.21
CA GLY A 309 -1.68 -39.61 -13.93
C GLY A 309 -1.61 -40.47 -15.19
N LYS A 310 -0.82 -41.54 -15.10
CA LYS A 310 -0.85 -42.63 -16.08
C LYS A 310 -2.28 -43.18 -16.17
N GLY A 311 -2.98 -42.97 -17.28
CA GLY A 311 -4.39 -43.40 -17.37
C GLY A 311 -5.10 -43.12 -18.69
N LYS A 312 -4.95 -44.04 -19.65
CA LYS A 312 -5.74 -44.21 -20.89
C LYS A 312 -5.78 -43.06 -21.89
N ALA A 313 -5.13 -43.29 -23.03
CA ALA A 313 -5.37 -42.54 -24.25
C ALA A 313 -6.83 -42.70 -24.73
N ARG A 314 -7.56 -41.59 -24.85
CA ARG A 314 -8.61 -41.45 -25.87
C ARG A 314 -8.05 -40.58 -26.98
N ARG A 315 -7.84 -41.18 -28.15
CA ARG A 315 -7.56 -40.46 -29.40
C ARG A 315 -8.72 -39.50 -29.67
N PHE A 316 -8.44 -38.21 -29.63
CA PHE A 316 -9.20 -37.21 -30.36
C PHE A 316 -8.26 -36.62 -31.41
N SER A 317 -8.40 -37.12 -32.65
CA SER A 317 -7.77 -36.51 -33.81
C SER A 317 -8.51 -35.21 -34.12
N VAL A 318 -7.87 -34.08 -33.86
CA VAL A 318 -8.32 -32.80 -34.43
C VAL A 318 -7.59 -32.62 -35.74
N SER A 319 -8.31 -32.79 -36.84
CA SER A 319 -7.81 -32.56 -38.19
C SER A 319 -7.39 -31.10 -38.35
N PHE A 320 -6.24 -30.89 -38.97
CA PHE A 320 -5.72 -29.57 -39.29
C PHE A 320 -6.42 -29.10 -40.57
N GLU A 321 -7.32 -28.12 -40.49
CA GLU A 321 -7.93 -27.55 -41.69
C GLU A 321 -7.78 -26.03 -41.75
N TYR A 322 -7.14 -25.60 -42.84
CA TYR A 322 -6.93 -24.22 -43.24
C TYR A 322 -8.27 -23.51 -43.44
N VAL A 323 -8.47 -22.34 -42.82
CA VAL A 323 -9.51 -21.40 -43.26
C VAL A 323 -8.84 -20.25 -43.99
N HIS A 324 -8.75 -20.39 -45.31
CA HIS A 324 -8.30 -19.34 -46.22
C HIS A 324 -9.47 -18.42 -46.60
N PHE A 325 -9.16 -17.17 -46.88
CA PHE A 325 -10.06 -16.13 -47.43
C PHE A 325 -11.10 -16.63 -48.43
N LYS A 326 -12.35 -16.14 -48.32
CA LYS A 326 -13.09 -15.56 -49.45
C LYS A 326 -14.24 -14.65 -49.05
N TRP A 327 -14.52 -13.69 -49.93
CA TRP A 327 -15.51 -12.61 -49.80
C TRP A 327 -16.51 -12.72 -50.98
N PHE A 328 -17.70 -12.14 -50.81
CA PHE A 328 -18.62 -11.64 -51.86
C PHE A 328 -19.70 -12.54 -52.53
N LYS A 329 -20.89 -11.92 -52.68
CA LYS A 329 -22.06 -12.21 -53.57
C LYS A 329 -22.97 -13.42 -53.25
N SER A 330 -24.29 -13.41 -53.54
CA SER A 330 -25.30 -12.31 -53.66
C SER A 330 -26.73 -12.86 -53.86
N LEU A 331 -27.75 -12.04 -53.55
CA LEU A 331 -29.15 -12.02 -54.08
C LEU A 331 -30.12 -13.23 -53.88
N THR A 332 -31.18 -12.97 -53.09
CA THR A 332 -32.62 -12.93 -53.48
C THR A 332 -33.40 -14.20 -53.89
N ILE A 333 -34.55 -14.43 -53.23
CA ILE A 333 -35.93 -14.46 -53.82
C ILE A 333 -37.02 -14.32 -52.71
N HIS A 334 -38.23 -13.90 -53.12
CA HIS A 334 -39.33 -13.30 -52.33
C HIS A 334 -40.14 -14.20 -51.37
N GLY A 335 -40.76 -13.54 -50.37
CA GLY A 335 -42.01 -13.95 -49.67
C GLY A 335 -42.61 -12.74 -48.91
N ARG A 336 -43.94 -12.53 -48.95
CA ARG A 336 -44.61 -11.25 -48.57
C ARG A 336 -45.76 -11.48 -47.56
N LEU A 337 -46.29 -10.37 -46.98
CA LEU A 337 -47.51 -10.22 -46.14
C LEU A 337 -47.33 -10.55 -44.63
N ALA A 338 -47.99 -9.88 -43.68
CA ALA A 338 -48.71 -8.59 -43.67
C ALA A 338 -48.87 -8.07 -42.22
N ALA A 339 -49.19 -6.78 -42.05
CA ALA A 339 -49.25 -6.11 -40.74
C ALA A 339 -50.60 -6.24 -40.01
N ARG A 340 -50.60 -6.08 -38.67
CA ARG A 340 -51.63 -5.30 -37.96
C ARG A 340 -51.22 -4.87 -36.54
N GLN A 341 -51.35 -3.58 -36.27
CA GLN A 341 -51.37 -3.00 -34.91
C GLN A 341 -52.76 -3.21 -34.28
N THR A 342 -52.86 -3.21 -32.94
CA THR A 342 -53.98 -2.56 -32.20
C THR A 342 -53.70 -2.43 -30.69
N ARG A 343 -54.06 -1.26 -30.15
CA ARG A 343 -54.34 -0.86 -28.76
C ARG A 343 -55.55 0.10 -28.88
N PRO A 344 -56.22 0.59 -27.81
CA PRO A 344 -56.58 -0.05 -26.53
C PRO A 344 -58.08 0.21 -26.15
N LYS A 345 -58.59 -0.37 -25.05
CA LYS A 345 -59.69 0.16 -24.21
C LYS A 345 -59.32 -0.12 -22.73
N LYS A 346 -59.39 0.77 -21.72
CA LYS A 346 -60.33 1.82 -21.26
C LYS A 346 -61.57 1.29 -20.52
N GLU A 347 -61.43 1.11 -19.21
CA GLU A 347 -62.40 1.39 -18.13
C GLU A 347 -61.62 1.29 -16.78
N ALA A 348 -61.88 1.93 -15.63
CA ALA A 348 -62.56 3.18 -15.19
C ALA A 348 -63.53 2.98 -14.01
N LYS A 349 -63.59 3.99 -13.10
CA LYS A 349 -64.47 4.11 -11.90
C LYS A 349 -64.16 3.16 -10.74
N ASP A 350 -64.22 3.53 -9.45
CA ASP A 350 -64.61 4.76 -8.71
C ASP A 350 -63.73 4.85 -7.43
N ALA A 351 -63.67 5.87 -6.56
CA ALA A 351 -63.86 7.33 -6.60
C ALA A 351 -63.73 7.86 -5.15
N ALA A 352 -62.88 8.89 -4.92
CA ALA A 352 -62.92 9.85 -3.80
C ALA A 352 -62.73 9.29 -2.35
N ARG A 353 -62.47 10.07 -1.28
CA ARG A 353 -62.37 11.53 -1.00
C ARG A 353 -61.57 11.65 0.33
N ARG A 354 -60.56 12.49 0.55
CA ARG A 354 -60.51 13.96 0.86
C ARG A 354 -58.99 14.27 1.06
N ARG A 355 -58.38 15.29 0.44
CA ARG A 355 -58.21 16.69 0.94
C ARG A 355 -58.05 16.78 2.48
N GLY A 356 -57.02 17.38 3.09
CA GLY A 356 -56.03 18.36 2.59
C GLY A 356 -56.31 19.75 3.17
N SER A 357 -55.24 20.49 3.48
CA SER A 357 -55.16 21.91 3.93
C SER A 357 -54.79 22.15 5.41
N GLN A 358 -53.69 22.90 5.58
CA GLN A 358 -53.44 23.99 6.54
C GLN A 358 -53.85 23.81 8.02
N HIS A 359 -52.85 23.82 8.90
CA HIS A 359 -52.61 25.03 9.69
C HIS A 359 -51.12 25.27 9.93
#